data_AF-A0A8T2UJI2-F1
#
_entry.id   AF-A0A8T2UJI2-F1
#
_cell.length_a   1.000
_cell.length_b   1.000
_cell.length_c   1.000
_cell.angle_alpha   90.00
_cell.angle_beta   90.00
_cell.angle_gamma   90.00
#
_symmetry.space_group_name_H-M   'P 1'
#
loop_
_entity.id
_entity.type
_entity.pdbx_description
1 polymer ?
#
loop_
_entity_poly.entity_id
_entity_poly.type
_entity_poly.pdbx_seq_one_letter_code
_entity_poly.pdbx_strand_id
1 'polypeptide(L)'
;MYDNDENVASCLGPNTCESTESSEPIGTSIDYLPCTSLDALPDAFTLMEEASKLCSSSWTEGSAHEIDSCMPKQKLPYEDPPPSCDVLDTCPRELMGLVTASPNVASKRLPSREVVTFHAKRSRSSEGRNPNVVTAEPCRMSPSLMNNCDRKRVQNQSSQVSNQGVKLMQLLLECAKAIENDRQKAETLIPQLKAQATRYGDPIQRLASYFTDALSKRLARAQGRGEVDHAKCECSAQELTLAYKAMNEACPYFTFAQLTANQAILEAIQGADRVHIVDFGISQGVQWAAMLQAIATQEGQKLPSQITITGVASPELRKNGESLAATGHRLSEFAQHFDLNLEFRQAPVALDDPMLSSNMFHIQDGEVVIVNFMLELCHLLDGAANEAVPHILNVAAKLSPCIVTLSEMDAPLNVGPFQKRFVSALYFFSAMFDSLEAGMNRDSMHRLCMERWFLGEYIHTMVGGHDNGPRRRWQTHAEWRKALEGAGFELQPLSNYAISQARILLLPFCESFTLNEQQGSLSLGWQHRPLLNVSAWTVKG
;
A
#
# COMPACT_ATOMS: atom_id res chain seq x y z
N MET A 1 -13.03 -58.35 -19.55
CA MET A 1 -13.28 -59.78 -19.76
C MET A 1 -11.92 -60.44 -19.79
N TYR A 2 -11.54 -61.17 -18.72
CA TYR A 2 -10.34 -62.01 -18.62
C TYR A 2 -9.02 -61.20 -18.60
N ASP A 3 -8.18 -61.19 -17.55
CA ASP A 3 -7.83 -62.19 -16.49
C ASP A 3 -7.14 -63.44 -17.09
N ASN A 4 -6.11 -64.08 -16.52
CA ASN A 4 -5.18 -63.84 -15.39
C ASN A 4 -3.89 -64.69 -15.67
N ASP A 5 -2.82 -64.88 -14.87
CA ASP A 5 -2.35 -64.57 -13.50
C ASP A 5 -0.77 -64.62 -13.54
N GLU A 6 0.10 -64.52 -12.52
CA GLU A 6 0.12 -64.37 -11.05
C GLU A 6 1.32 -63.40 -10.71
N ASN A 7 1.51 -62.79 -9.52
CA ASN A 7 2.11 -63.31 -8.26
C ASN A 7 3.45 -64.07 -8.42
N VAL A 8 4.48 -63.95 -7.56
CA VAL A 8 4.72 -63.24 -6.28
C VAL A 8 6.17 -62.63 -6.32
N ALA A 9 6.81 -61.97 -5.35
CA ALA A 9 6.68 -61.88 -3.88
C ALA A 9 7.16 -60.50 -3.33
N SER A 10 7.50 -60.41 -2.04
CA SER A 10 8.08 -59.23 -1.36
C SER A 10 9.36 -59.56 -0.58
N CYS A 11 10.21 -58.54 -0.30
CA CYS A 11 11.03 -58.51 0.92
C CYS A 11 11.59 -57.11 1.22
N LEU A 12 11.36 -56.58 2.42
CA LEU A 12 12.04 -55.43 3.00
C LEU A 12 13.00 -55.92 4.09
N GLY A 13 14.21 -55.35 4.19
CA GLY A 13 15.20 -55.70 5.21
C GLY A 13 16.33 -54.66 5.28
N PRO A 14 16.83 -54.30 6.47
CA PRO A 14 17.77 -53.18 6.64
C PRO A 14 19.25 -53.62 6.61
N ASN A 15 20.11 -52.73 6.11
CA ASN A 15 21.56 -52.80 6.35
C ASN A 15 21.98 -51.73 7.36
N THR A 16 22.64 -52.16 8.43
CA THR A 16 23.35 -51.33 9.42
C THR A 16 24.87 -51.56 9.29
N CYS A 17 25.65 -50.84 10.11
CA CYS A 17 27.12 -50.86 10.17
C CYS A 17 27.82 -50.15 8.98
N GLU A 18 28.92 -49.40 9.16
CA GLU A 18 29.59 -49.04 10.41
C GLU A 18 30.35 -47.71 10.30
N SER A 19 30.80 -47.16 11.43
CA SER A 19 31.40 -45.83 11.53
C SER A 19 32.92 -45.83 11.40
N THR A 20 33.48 -44.86 10.67
CA THR A 20 34.86 -44.39 10.83
C THR A 20 34.90 -42.86 10.89
N GLU A 21 35.62 -42.32 11.87
CA GLU A 21 35.63 -40.89 12.21
C GLU A 21 36.57 -40.07 11.31
N SER A 22 36.26 -38.77 11.11
CA SER A 22 37.14 -37.64 11.50
C SER A 22 36.84 -36.32 10.74
N SER A 23 37.32 -35.21 11.32
CA SER A 23 37.25 -33.81 10.86
C SER A 23 35.88 -33.11 10.93
N GLU A 24 35.90 -31.90 11.50
CA GLU A 24 34.73 -31.11 11.90
C GLU A 24 34.33 -30.07 10.84
N PRO A 25 33.04 -29.78 10.64
CA PRO A 25 32.57 -28.52 10.08
C PRO A 25 32.16 -27.54 11.18
N ILE A 26 32.65 -26.30 11.12
CA ILE A 26 32.26 -25.22 12.06
C ILE A 26 30.77 -24.88 11.82
N GLY A 27 29.92 -25.18 12.81
CA GLY A 27 28.48 -25.04 12.68
C GLY A 27 27.98 -23.61 12.88
N THR A 28 27.20 -23.10 11.92
CA THR A 28 26.20 -22.05 12.16
C THR A 28 24.85 -22.71 12.40
N SER A 29 24.41 -22.77 13.66
CA SER A 29 23.05 -23.26 13.96
C SER A 29 22.01 -22.35 13.31
N ILE A 30 21.02 -22.94 12.65
CA ILE A 30 19.79 -22.25 12.25
C ILE A 30 18.75 -22.66 13.30
N ASP A 31 18.62 -21.83 14.33
CA ASP A 31 17.73 -22.10 15.45
C ASP A 31 16.27 -21.94 15.01
N TYR A 32 15.59 -23.08 14.79
CA TYR A 32 14.15 -23.11 14.60
C TYR A 32 13.45 -22.81 15.94
N LEU A 33 12.71 -21.70 16.00
CA LEU A 33 11.88 -21.36 17.16
C LEU A 33 10.52 -22.07 17.11
N PRO A 34 9.95 -22.44 18.28
CA PRO A 34 8.73 -23.25 18.34
C PRO A 34 7.45 -22.42 18.16
N CYS A 35 6.41 -23.04 17.59
CA CYS A 35 5.07 -22.44 17.53
C CYS A 35 4.46 -22.30 18.94
N THR A 36 4.03 -21.09 19.31
CA THR A 36 3.30 -20.80 20.55
C THR A 36 1.92 -20.24 20.25
N SER A 37 0.86 -20.96 20.67
CA SER A 37 -0.57 -20.55 20.79
C SER A 37 -1.22 -19.84 19.58
N LEU A 38 -2.31 -20.42 19.09
CA LEU A 38 -3.01 -20.04 17.85
C LEU A 38 -4.04 -18.90 18.01
N ASP A 39 -4.10 -18.26 19.18
CA ASP A 39 -5.22 -17.42 19.61
C ASP A 39 -4.90 -15.91 19.54
N ALA A 40 -5.92 -15.12 19.16
CA ALA A 40 -5.93 -13.65 19.11
C ALA A 40 -5.03 -12.98 18.06
N LEU A 41 -5.23 -13.32 16.77
CA LEU A 41 -5.09 -12.32 15.70
C LEU A 41 -6.31 -11.38 15.69
N PRO A 42 -6.17 -10.09 15.31
CA PRO A 42 -7.30 -9.28 14.89
C PRO A 42 -7.95 -9.89 13.65
N ASP A 43 -9.27 -9.78 13.53
CA ASP A 43 -9.98 -10.20 12.32
C ASP A 43 -9.55 -9.30 11.12
N ALA A 44 -9.66 -9.82 9.89
CA ALA A 44 -9.56 -8.99 8.69
C ALA A 44 -10.61 -7.87 8.70
N PHE A 45 -11.76 -8.06 9.37
CA PHE A 45 -12.71 -6.98 9.66
C PHE A 45 -12.04 -5.82 10.42
N THR A 46 -11.26 -6.12 11.47
CA THR A 46 -10.51 -5.09 12.23
C THR A 46 -9.47 -4.39 11.37
N LEU A 47 -8.80 -5.08 10.43
CA LEU A 47 -7.86 -4.44 9.50
C LEU A 47 -8.56 -3.50 8.49
N MET A 48 -9.74 -3.87 8.00
CA MET A 48 -10.56 -2.99 7.17
C MET A 48 -11.10 -1.80 7.97
N GLU A 49 -11.47 -2.00 9.23
CA GLU A 49 -11.92 -0.94 10.14
C GLU A 49 -10.77 0.01 10.55
N GLU A 50 -9.55 -0.49 10.77
CA GLU A 50 -8.34 0.31 11.01
C GLU A 50 -7.98 1.14 9.77
N ALA A 51 -7.99 0.54 8.58
CA ALA A 51 -7.77 1.26 7.32
C ALA A 51 -8.87 2.31 7.05
N SER A 52 -10.13 1.96 7.30
CA SER A 52 -11.27 2.89 7.27
C SER A 52 -11.07 4.06 8.22
N LYS A 53 -10.61 3.84 9.47
CA LYS A 53 -10.31 4.92 10.43
C LYS A 53 -9.19 5.85 9.96
N LEU A 54 -8.13 5.32 9.35
CA LEU A 54 -7.04 6.12 8.75
C LEU A 54 -7.51 6.96 7.55
N CYS A 55 -8.48 6.46 6.78
CA CYS A 55 -9.15 7.25 5.73
C CYS A 55 -10.11 8.29 6.34
N SER A 56 -10.89 7.91 7.36
CA SER A 56 -11.95 8.74 7.96
C SER A 56 -11.44 10.07 8.50
N SER A 57 -10.25 10.08 9.10
CA SER A 57 -9.62 11.29 9.63
C SER A 57 -9.17 12.26 8.54
N SER A 58 -8.76 11.76 7.37
CA SER A 58 -8.38 12.59 6.23
C SER A 58 -9.61 13.10 5.45
N TRP A 59 -10.67 12.30 5.35
CA TRP A 59 -11.95 12.73 4.76
C TRP A 59 -12.67 13.83 5.57
N THR A 60 -12.73 13.71 6.90
CA THR A 60 -13.57 14.59 7.74
C THR A 60 -13.00 16.00 8.00
N GLU A 61 -11.69 16.20 7.95
CA GLU A 61 -11.09 17.55 8.07
C GLU A 61 -11.22 18.38 6.78
N GLY A 62 -11.48 17.75 5.63
CA GLY A 62 -11.58 18.43 4.32
C GLY A 62 -12.90 19.16 4.04
N SER A 63 -14.00 18.80 4.71
CA SER A 63 -15.34 19.36 4.43
C SER A 63 -15.78 20.49 5.38
N ALA A 64 -15.16 20.59 6.56
CA ALA A 64 -15.68 21.40 7.67
C ALA A 64 -15.52 22.93 7.54
N HIS A 65 -15.03 23.45 6.40
CA HIS A 65 -14.48 24.81 6.32
C HIS A 65 -15.13 25.80 5.33
N GLU A 66 -16.34 25.55 4.81
CA GLU A 66 -17.01 26.56 3.94
C GLU A 66 -18.55 26.72 4.08
N ILE A 67 -19.16 26.41 5.24
CA ILE A 67 -20.60 26.66 5.48
C ILE A 67 -20.89 27.30 6.86
N ASP A 68 -20.70 28.62 7.02
CA ASP A 68 -21.51 29.44 7.95
C ASP A 68 -21.47 30.95 7.63
N SER A 69 -22.28 31.44 6.68
CA SER A 69 -22.53 32.89 6.53
C SER A 69 -23.80 33.33 5.78
N CYS A 70 -24.90 32.56 5.76
CA CYS A 70 -26.16 33.12 5.21
C CYS A 70 -27.47 32.49 5.73
N MET A 71 -28.12 33.11 6.75
CA MET A 71 -29.59 33.29 6.90
C MET A 71 -29.88 34.10 8.22
N PRO A 72 -31.00 34.84 8.34
CA PRO A 72 -31.23 35.75 9.46
C PRO A 72 -31.92 35.10 10.68
N LYS A 73 -31.46 35.46 11.89
CA LYS A 73 -31.99 34.94 13.17
C LYS A 73 -33.30 35.64 13.57
N GLN A 74 -34.40 34.89 13.66
CA GLN A 74 -35.58 35.29 14.46
C GLN A 74 -35.43 34.86 15.92
N LYS A 75 -36.14 35.53 16.84
CA LYS A 75 -36.17 35.23 18.27
C LYS A 75 -37.56 34.77 18.70
N LEU A 76 -37.64 33.72 19.52
CA LEU A 76 -38.76 33.44 20.44
C LEU A 76 -38.20 33.07 21.84
N PRO A 77 -39.00 33.21 22.91
CA PRO A 77 -38.51 33.21 24.29
C PRO A 77 -38.47 31.82 24.96
N TYR A 78 -38.06 31.84 26.23
CA TYR A 78 -37.74 30.72 27.12
C TYR A 78 -38.93 30.37 28.03
N GLU A 79 -39.14 29.10 28.36
CA GLU A 79 -40.05 28.62 29.43
C GLU A 79 -39.36 27.52 30.27
N ASP A 80 -39.76 27.40 31.54
CA ASP A 80 -39.08 26.58 32.56
C ASP A 80 -39.66 25.14 32.69
N PRO A 81 -38.86 24.15 33.15
CA PRO A 81 -39.29 22.75 33.29
C PRO A 81 -39.94 22.43 34.66
N PRO A 82 -41.00 21.61 34.71
CA PRO A 82 -41.54 21.04 35.95
C PRO A 82 -40.77 19.77 36.43
N PRO A 83 -40.96 19.30 37.68
CA PRO A 83 -39.99 18.45 38.38
C PRO A 83 -40.31 16.93 38.43
N SER A 84 -39.39 16.22 39.07
CA SER A 84 -39.28 14.76 39.33
C SER A 84 -40.45 14.06 40.05
N CYS A 85 -40.56 12.74 39.82
CA CYS A 85 -41.08 11.78 40.80
C CYS A 85 -40.17 10.54 40.90
N ASP A 86 -39.97 10.07 42.13
CA ASP A 86 -39.29 8.82 42.50
C ASP A 86 -40.28 7.64 42.63
N VAL A 87 -39.80 6.54 43.22
CA VAL A 87 -40.51 5.56 44.09
C VAL A 87 -40.76 4.15 43.50
N LEU A 88 -39.76 3.29 43.74
CA LEU A 88 -39.84 1.87 44.16
C LEU A 88 -40.49 0.83 43.20
N ASP A 89 -40.40 -0.49 43.44
CA ASP A 89 -39.36 -1.43 43.94
C ASP A 89 -40.07 -2.80 44.09
N THR A 90 -39.50 -3.90 43.57
CA THR A 90 -39.81 -5.28 44.03
C THR A 90 -38.86 -6.31 43.42
N CYS A 91 -37.66 -6.41 44.00
CA CYS A 91 -36.90 -7.66 44.04
C CYS A 91 -37.39 -8.51 45.25
N PRO A 92 -36.75 -9.61 45.71
CA PRO A 92 -35.70 -10.45 45.09
C PRO A 92 -35.99 -11.98 45.21
N ARG A 93 -34.97 -12.80 44.85
CA ARG A 93 -34.40 -13.97 45.59
C ARG A 93 -34.37 -15.31 44.84
N GLU A 94 -33.34 -16.17 44.96
CA GLU A 94 -31.93 -16.03 45.38
C GLU A 94 -31.16 -17.32 45.04
N LEU A 95 -29.83 -17.23 44.88
CA LEU A 95 -28.76 -18.23 45.20
C LEU A 95 -27.45 -17.66 44.59
N MET A 96 -26.60 -16.94 45.33
CA MET A 96 -25.54 -17.46 46.23
C MET A 96 -24.49 -18.29 45.47
N GLY A 97 -23.17 -18.10 45.57
CA GLY A 97 -22.26 -17.32 46.44
C GLY A 97 -20.89 -18.07 46.41
N LEU A 98 -19.69 -17.54 46.68
CA LEU A 98 -19.11 -16.44 47.49
C LEU A 98 -17.74 -16.05 46.84
N VAL A 99 -17.29 -14.78 46.75
CA VAL A 99 -16.59 -13.95 47.78
C VAL A 99 -15.28 -14.61 48.27
N THR A 100 -14.05 -14.07 48.05
CA THR A 100 -13.42 -12.76 48.42
C THR A 100 -12.35 -12.31 47.37
N ALA A 101 -11.72 -11.11 47.37
CA ALA A 101 -11.95 -9.78 47.94
C ALA A 101 -11.14 -8.68 47.16
N SER A 102 -11.41 -7.40 47.43
CA SER A 102 -10.82 -6.16 46.84
C SER A 102 -10.92 -5.05 47.92
N PRO A 103 -10.58 -3.73 47.71
CA PRO A 103 -9.83 -3.05 46.65
C PRO A 103 -8.44 -2.61 47.21
N ASN A 104 -7.83 -1.41 47.12
CA ASN A 104 -8.12 -0.03 46.67
C ASN A 104 -6.74 0.73 46.60
N VAL A 105 -6.47 1.92 46.04
CA VAL A 105 -7.15 3.13 45.50
C VAL A 105 -6.21 3.73 44.40
N ALA A 106 -6.44 4.80 43.61
CA ALA A 106 -7.51 5.79 43.44
C ALA A 106 -7.49 6.40 42.01
N SER A 107 -8.60 7.00 41.58
CA SER A 107 -8.74 7.78 40.33
C SER A 107 -8.79 9.30 40.58
N LYS A 108 -8.05 10.13 39.82
CA LYS A 108 -8.21 11.59 39.84
C LYS A 108 -9.28 12.05 38.85
N ARG A 109 -10.13 13.00 39.26
CA ARG A 109 -11.12 13.66 38.40
C ARG A 109 -10.45 14.71 37.50
N LEU A 110 -10.95 14.87 36.28
CA LEU A 110 -10.70 16.05 35.45
C LEU A 110 -11.67 17.19 35.85
N PRO A 111 -11.27 18.47 35.79
CA PRO A 111 -12.13 19.60 36.07
C PRO A 111 -13.06 19.96 34.89
N SER A 112 -14.15 20.66 35.20
CA SER A 112 -15.12 21.19 34.25
C SER A 112 -14.54 22.32 33.37
N ARG A 113 -15.02 22.42 32.11
CA ARG A 113 -14.71 23.53 31.19
C ARG A 113 -15.11 24.88 31.80
N GLU A 114 -14.19 25.85 31.77
CA GLU A 114 -14.54 27.27 31.95
C GLU A 114 -15.12 27.85 30.65
N VAL A 115 -16.11 28.74 30.78
CA VAL A 115 -16.70 29.49 29.66
C VAL A 115 -16.12 30.90 29.65
N VAL A 116 -15.22 31.19 28.72
CA VAL A 116 -14.59 32.52 28.61
C VAL A 116 -15.41 33.41 27.67
N THR A 117 -16.18 34.34 28.25
CA THR A 117 -16.93 35.36 27.50
C THR A 117 -16.08 36.60 27.24
N PHE A 118 -15.85 36.94 25.96
CA PHE A 118 -15.18 38.18 25.57
C PHE A 118 -16.17 39.27 25.17
N HIS A 119 -16.09 40.43 25.83
CA HIS A 119 -16.90 41.61 25.47
C HIS A 119 -16.36 42.35 24.25
N ALA A 120 -17.14 42.38 23.17
CA ALA A 120 -16.85 43.22 22.01
C ALA A 120 -17.12 44.71 22.30
N LYS A 121 -16.07 45.54 22.38
CA LYS A 121 -16.19 47.01 22.27
C LYS A 121 -16.32 47.41 20.80
N ARG A 122 -17.35 48.19 20.47
CA ARG A 122 -17.65 48.64 19.11
C ARG A 122 -17.56 50.17 19.02
N SER A 123 -16.55 50.68 18.33
CA SER A 123 -16.44 52.08 17.90
C SER A 123 -16.61 52.19 16.38
N ARG A 124 -16.96 53.38 15.86
CA ARG A 124 -17.47 53.56 14.49
C ARG A 124 -16.52 54.34 13.58
N SER A 125 -16.39 53.86 12.34
CA SER A 125 -16.31 54.60 11.06
C SER A 125 -15.42 55.85 10.90
N SER A 126 -14.56 55.83 9.88
CA SER A 126 -14.49 56.87 8.84
C SER A 126 -14.00 56.28 7.50
N GLU A 127 -14.76 56.52 6.43
CA GLU A 127 -14.40 56.72 5.00
C GLU A 127 -13.06 56.22 4.40
N GLY A 128 -13.05 55.66 3.16
CA GLY A 128 -11.75 55.43 2.49
C GLY A 128 -11.55 54.69 1.14
N ARG A 129 -12.54 54.50 0.23
CA ARG A 129 -12.35 53.92 -1.14
C ARG A 129 -11.93 52.43 -1.25
N ASN A 130 -11.95 51.93 -2.49
CA ASN A 130 -11.90 50.55 -2.98
C ASN A 130 -11.06 50.53 -4.29
N PRO A 131 -10.59 49.40 -4.87
CA PRO A 131 -10.24 48.09 -4.30
C PRO A 131 -8.84 47.58 -4.78
N ASN A 132 -8.58 46.28 -4.57
CA ASN A 132 -7.56 45.40 -5.20
C ASN A 132 -6.17 45.30 -4.56
N VAL A 133 -5.63 44.06 -4.66
CA VAL A 133 -4.34 43.56 -4.16
C VAL A 133 -4.16 43.59 -2.64
N VAL A 134 -4.54 42.49 -1.99
CA VAL A 134 -3.98 42.05 -0.70
C VAL A 134 -3.44 40.64 -0.89
N THR A 135 -2.14 40.46 -0.69
CA THR A 135 -1.50 39.14 -0.61
C THR A 135 -1.90 38.46 0.69
N ALA A 136 -2.38 37.22 0.64
CA ALA A 136 -2.68 36.46 1.84
C ALA A 136 -1.38 36.08 2.59
N GLU A 137 -1.18 36.63 3.78
CA GLU A 137 -0.18 36.11 4.72
C GLU A 137 -0.68 34.78 5.34
N PRO A 138 0.17 33.76 5.52
CA PRO A 138 -0.26 32.49 6.12
C PRO A 138 -0.66 32.65 7.59
N CYS A 139 -1.87 32.23 7.95
CA CYS A 139 -2.32 32.20 9.34
C CYS A 139 -1.43 31.29 10.20
N ARG A 140 -0.70 31.86 11.15
CA ARG A 140 0.05 31.10 12.17
C ARG A 140 -0.92 30.47 13.18
N MET A 141 -1.25 29.19 13.00
CA MET A 141 -1.94 28.43 14.03
C MET A 141 -0.99 28.07 15.19
N SER A 142 -1.53 28.00 16.41
CA SER A 142 -0.77 27.78 17.64
C SER A 142 -0.47 26.28 17.88
N PRO A 143 0.80 25.86 18.06
CA PRO A 143 1.17 24.45 18.16
C PRO A 143 0.95 23.89 19.58
N SER A 144 -0.20 23.29 19.84
CA SER A 144 -0.50 22.66 21.15
C SER A 144 -1.24 21.30 21.09
N LEU A 145 -1.12 20.56 19.97
CA LEU A 145 -1.46 19.13 19.88
C LEU A 145 -0.39 18.41 19.02
N MET A 146 0.77 18.10 19.61
CA MET A 146 1.83 17.29 18.99
C MET A 146 2.60 16.52 20.06
N ASN A 147 2.43 15.20 20.08
CA ASN A 147 3.19 14.17 20.81
C ASN A 147 2.81 12.81 20.16
N ASN A 148 3.68 11.83 19.89
CA ASN A 148 5.13 11.75 20.07
C ASN A 148 5.76 11.17 18.79
N CYS A 149 6.46 12.01 18.02
CA CYS A 149 7.63 11.57 17.25
C CYS A 149 8.86 12.21 17.88
N ASP A 150 9.97 11.47 17.95
CA ASP A 150 11.07 11.77 18.86
C ASP A 150 11.93 12.96 18.39
N ARG A 151 11.46 14.18 18.71
CA ARG A 151 12.09 15.48 18.36
C ARG A 151 13.55 15.64 18.82
N LYS A 152 14.09 14.70 19.59
CA LYS A 152 15.51 14.65 19.98
C LYS A 152 16.42 13.88 19.02
N ARG A 153 15.89 13.09 18.07
CA ARG A 153 16.71 12.27 17.15
C ARG A 153 17.13 12.99 15.87
N VAL A 154 16.36 13.97 15.42
CA VAL A 154 16.53 14.60 14.09
C VAL A 154 17.68 15.63 14.03
N GLN A 155 17.99 16.33 15.13
CA GLN A 155 18.99 17.42 15.14
C GLN A 155 20.47 16.98 15.21
N ASN A 156 20.79 15.70 15.00
CA ASN A 156 22.19 15.23 15.09
C ASN A 156 22.57 14.09 14.12
N GLN A 157 21.79 13.86 13.05
CA GLN A 157 22.07 12.84 12.03
C GLN A 157 21.98 13.35 10.58
N SER A 158 22.25 14.63 10.35
CA SER A 158 22.45 15.17 9.00
C SER A 158 23.79 14.70 8.41
N SER A 159 23.71 13.86 7.38
CA SER A 159 24.75 13.68 6.34
C SER A 159 26.17 13.34 6.81
N GLN A 160 26.35 12.16 7.41
CA GLN A 160 27.52 11.34 7.11
C GLN A 160 27.06 9.95 6.64
N VAL A 161 27.08 9.73 5.31
CA VAL A 161 27.10 8.36 4.79
C VAL A 161 28.40 7.73 5.28
N SER A 162 28.31 6.62 6.00
CA SER A 162 29.50 6.02 6.59
C SER A 162 30.52 5.65 5.50
N ASN A 163 31.81 5.82 5.78
CA ASN A 163 32.88 5.41 4.85
C ASN A 163 32.82 3.90 4.51
N GLN A 164 32.08 3.11 5.29
CA GLN A 164 31.75 1.71 5.02
C GLN A 164 30.57 1.58 4.04
N GLY A 165 29.49 2.34 4.23
CA GLY A 165 28.34 2.38 3.31
C GLY A 165 28.73 2.84 1.89
N VAL A 166 29.58 3.88 1.78
CA VAL A 166 30.11 4.32 0.47
C VAL A 166 30.89 3.19 -0.24
N LYS A 167 31.76 2.50 0.49
CA LYS A 167 32.52 1.35 -0.04
C LYS A 167 31.62 0.18 -0.43
N LEU A 168 30.57 -0.09 0.36
CA LEU A 168 29.63 -1.17 0.08
C LEU A 168 28.81 -0.90 -1.20
N MET A 169 28.39 0.35 -1.41
CA MET A 169 27.75 0.79 -2.66
C MET A 169 28.70 0.72 -3.86
N GLN A 170 29.96 1.11 -3.70
CA GLN A 170 31.00 0.95 -4.73
C GLN A 170 31.22 -0.53 -5.08
N LEU A 171 31.29 -1.41 -4.07
CA LEU A 171 31.49 -2.84 -4.24
C LEU A 171 30.32 -3.52 -4.99
N LEU A 172 29.08 -3.08 -4.74
CA LEU A 172 27.90 -3.50 -5.51
C LEU A 172 27.99 -3.11 -6.99
N LEU A 173 28.38 -1.87 -7.27
CA LEU A 173 28.55 -1.34 -8.63
C LEU A 173 29.69 -2.05 -9.38
N GLU A 174 30.81 -2.30 -8.72
CA GLU A 174 31.91 -3.10 -9.27
C GLU A 174 31.50 -4.54 -9.55
N CYS A 175 30.73 -5.17 -8.65
CA CYS A 175 30.25 -6.54 -8.84
C CYS A 175 29.26 -6.63 -10.02
N ALA A 176 28.32 -5.70 -10.13
CA ALA A 176 27.38 -5.65 -11.25
C ALA A 176 28.11 -5.48 -12.60
N LYS A 177 29.12 -4.61 -12.66
CA LYS A 177 29.97 -4.45 -13.84
C LYS A 177 30.83 -5.69 -14.12
N ALA A 178 31.34 -6.36 -13.08
CA ALA A 178 32.13 -7.57 -13.21
C ALA A 178 31.32 -8.73 -13.81
N ILE A 179 30.06 -8.95 -13.41
CA ILE A 179 29.23 -10.06 -13.94
C ILE A 179 29.16 -10.06 -15.49
N GLU A 180 29.13 -8.89 -16.13
CA GLU A 180 29.09 -8.78 -17.59
C GLU A 180 30.46 -8.89 -18.28
N ASN A 181 31.54 -8.44 -17.62
CA ASN A 181 32.86 -8.23 -18.26
C ASN A 181 33.96 -9.18 -17.76
N ASP A 182 33.90 -9.60 -16.49
CA ASP A 182 34.90 -10.41 -15.79
C ASP A 182 34.21 -11.23 -14.68
N ARG A 183 33.79 -12.44 -15.03
CA ARG A 183 33.11 -13.38 -14.11
C ARG A 183 34.02 -13.82 -12.96
N GLN A 184 35.33 -13.88 -13.16
CA GLN A 184 36.28 -14.30 -12.11
C GLN A 184 36.42 -13.21 -11.05
N LYS A 185 36.49 -11.94 -11.45
CA LYS A 185 36.37 -10.83 -10.51
C LYS A 185 35.02 -10.85 -9.80
N ALA A 186 33.91 -11.11 -10.50
CA ALA A 186 32.60 -11.21 -9.85
C ALA A 186 32.56 -12.30 -8.76
N GLU A 187 33.15 -13.48 -9.01
CA GLU A 187 33.27 -14.55 -8.01
C GLU A 187 34.09 -14.14 -6.77
N THR A 188 35.10 -13.26 -6.89
CA THR A 188 35.85 -12.76 -5.72
C THR A 188 35.18 -11.58 -5.00
N LEU A 189 34.28 -10.84 -5.64
CA LEU A 189 33.54 -9.73 -5.03
C LEU A 189 32.32 -10.17 -4.22
N ILE A 190 31.61 -11.22 -4.62
CA ILE A 190 30.41 -11.73 -3.91
C ILE A 190 30.70 -12.10 -2.44
N PRO A 191 31.80 -12.80 -2.08
CA PRO A 191 32.14 -13.04 -0.67
C PRO A 191 32.41 -11.77 0.12
N GLN A 192 33.06 -10.77 -0.48
CA GLN A 192 33.36 -9.49 0.18
C GLN A 192 32.08 -8.67 0.45
N LEU A 193 31.09 -8.78 -0.43
CA LEU A 193 29.75 -8.23 -0.21
C LEU A 193 29.02 -8.96 0.93
N LYS A 194 28.99 -10.29 0.90
CA LYS A 194 28.33 -11.11 1.95
C LYS A 194 28.94 -10.92 3.34
N ALA A 195 30.23 -10.60 3.43
CA ALA A 195 30.90 -10.30 4.70
C ALA A 195 30.55 -8.92 5.31
N GLN A 196 29.88 -8.02 4.57
CA GLN A 196 29.57 -6.64 5.00
C GLN A 196 28.08 -6.31 5.02
N ALA A 197 27.26 -7.03 4.24
CA ALA A 197 25.83 -6.83 4.12
C ALA A 197 25.03 -7.67 5.14
N THR A 198 23.94 -7.12 5.67
CA THR A 198 23.13 -7.80 6.71
C THR A 198 21.69 -7.25 6.77
N ARG A 199 20.71 -8.12 7.02
CA ARG A 199 19.28 -7.80 7.18
C ARG A 199 18.99 -6.91 8.40
N TYR A 200 19.91 -6.86 9.37
CA TYR A 200 19.71 -6.20 10.67
C TYR A 200 20.53 -4.89 10.82
N GLY A 201 21.31 -4.52 9.79
CA GLY A 201 22.19 -3.35 9.79
C GLY A 201 21.50 -2.03 9.43
N ASP A 202 22.33 -1.06 9.02
CA ASP A 202 21.86 0.21 8.45
C ASP A 202 21.17 0.03 7.07
N PRO A 203 20.50 1.06 6.51
CA PRO A 203 19.78 0.94 5.24
C PRO A 203 20.64 0.41 4.09
N ILE A 204 21.91 0.80 4.03
CA ILE A 204 22.85 0.41 2.97
C ILE A 204 23.27 -1.04 3.17
N GLN A 205 23.52 -1.50 4.40
CA GLN A 205 23.80 -2.91 4.69
C GLN A 205 22.62 -3.83 4.35
N ARG A 206 21.38 -3.37 4.59
CA ARG A 206 20.14 -4.10 4.30
C ARG A 206 19.89 -4.20 2.80
N LEU A 207 19.91 -3.05 2.11
CA LEU A 207 19.86 -2.93 0.66
C LEU A 207 20.90 -3.82 -0.03
N ALA A 208 22.17 -3.71 0.40
CA ALA A 208 23.26 -4.50 -0.13
C ALA A 208 23.03 -6.00 0.04
N SER A 209 22.35 -6.44 1.11
CA SER A 209 22.07 -7.86 1.33
C SER A 209 21.07 -8.41 0.30
N TYR A 210 20.06 -7.63 -0.11
CA TYR A 210 19.14 -8.04 -1.20
C TYR A 210 19.84 -8.01 -2.57
N PHE A 211 20.60 -6.95 -2.84
CA PHE A 211 21.35 -6.82 -4.09
C PHE A 211 22.44 -7.88 -4.23
N THR A 212 23.12 -8.29 -3.15
CA THR A 212 24.17 -9.33 -3.16
C THR A 212 23.60 -10.71 -3.48
N ASP A 213 22.45 -11.07 -2.93
CA ASP A 213 21.81 -12.35 -3.23
C ASP A 213 21.21 -12.35 -4.65
N ALA A 214 20.70 -11.21 -5.14
CA ALA A 214 20.29 -11.04 -6.54
C ALA A 214 21.49 -11.15 -7.52
N LEU A 215 22.61 -10.46 -7.23
CA LEU A 215 23.86 -10.57 -8.00
C LEU A 215 24.44 -11.99 -7.97
N SER A 216 24.35 -12.70 -6.84
CA SER A 216 24.74 -14.11 -6.72
C SER A 216 23.91 -15.00 -7.66
N LYS A 217 22.58 -14.82 -7.67
CA LYS A 217 21.65 -15.52 -8.59
C LYS A 217 21.97 -15.20 -10.06
N ARG A 218 22.25 -13.93 -10.40
CA ARG A 218 22.62 -13.53 -11.78
C ARG A 218 23.96 -14.11 -12.22
N LEU A 219 24.98 -14.13 -11.35
CA LEU A 219 26.28 -14.71 -11.64
C LEU A 219 26.19 -16.23 -11.91
N ALA A 220 25.47 -16.97 -11.07
CA ALA A 220 25.26 -18.41 -11.27
C ALA A 220 24.58 -18.71 -12.62
N ARG A 221 23.47 -18.01 -12.93
CA ARG A 221 22.79 -18.08 -14.24
C ARG A 221 23.75 -17.73 -15.39
N ALA A 222 24.56 -16.68 -15.24
CA ALA A 222 25.55 -16.25 -16.24
C ALA A 222 26.73 -17.21 -16.45
N GLN A 223 26.87 -18.24 -15.60
CA GLN A 223 27.84 -19.33 -15.71
C GLN A 223 27.21 -20.63 -16.25
N GLY A 224 25.92 -20.64 -16.60
CA GLY A 224 25.20 -21.86 -16.98
C GLY A 224 24.97 -22.83 -15.81
N ARG A 225 25.25 -22.42 -14.57
CA ARG A 225 24.79 -23.14 -13.38
C ARG A 225 23.28 -22.96 -13.35
N GLY A 226 22.54 -24.06 -13.49
CA GLY A 226 21.08 -24.05 -13.48
C GLY A 226 20.53 -23.44 -12.19
N GLU A 227 19.24 -23.11 -12.17
CA GLU A 227 18.62 -22.59 -10.96
C GLU A 227 18.68 -23.65 -9.87
N VAL A 228 19.57 -23.43 -8.89
CA VAL A 228 19.46 -24.06 -7.58
C VAL A 228 18.19 -23.46 -6.98
N ASP A 229 17.07 -24.14 -7.21
CA ASP A 229 15.76 -23.80 -6.68
C ASP A 229 15.83 -24.05 -5.16
N HIS A 230 16.43 -23.08 -4.46
CA HIS A 230 16.42 -22.98 -3.01
C HIS A 230 14.95 -22.98 -2.59
N ALA A 231 14.48 -24.17 -2.20
CA ALA A 231 13.08 -24.54 -2.05
C ALA A 231 12.22 -23.32 -1.75
N LYS A 232 11.45 -22.89 -2.77
CA LYS A 232 10.81 -21.57 -2.81
C LYS A 232 10.26 -21.26 -1.44
N CYS A 233 10.84 -20.27 -0.78
CA CYS A 233 10.34 -19.85 0.50
C CYS A 233 9.03 -19.13 0.18
N GLU A 234 7.93 -19.85 0.33
CA GLU A 234 6.60 -19.32 0.12
C GLU A 234 6.29 -18.38 1.28
N CYS A 235 5.85 -17.17 0.94
CA CYS A 235 5.50 -16.20 1.96
C CYS A 235 4.17 -16.61 2.59
N SER A 236 4.15 -16.77 3.91
CA SER A 236 2.89 -17.05 4.60
C SER A 236 1.93 -15.87 4.49
N ALA A 237 0.61 -16.14 4.49
CA ALA A 237 -0.41 -15.08 4.51
C ALA A 237 -0.24 -14.13 5.73
N GLN A 238 0.32 -14.64 6.83
CA GLN A 238 0.70 -13.84 8.00
C GLN A 238 1.86 -12.89 7.68
N GLU A 239 2.97 -13.35 7.10
CA GLU A 239 4.09 -12.49 6.70
C GLU A 239 3.68 -11.43 5.66
N LEU A 240 2.77 -11.75 4.74
CA LEU A 240 2.22 -10.75 3.83
C LEU A 240 1.34 -9.73 4.55
N THR A 241 0.48 -10.15 5.48
CA THR A 241 -0.29 -9.22 6.33
C THR A 241 0.67 -8.29 7.10
N LEU A 242 1.77 -8.81 7.65
CA LEU A 242 2.80 -8.00 8.32
C LEU A 242 3.52 -7.03 7.37
N ALA A 243 3.81 -7.45 6.13
CA ALA A 243 4.38 -6.59 5.10
C ALA A 243 3.42 -5.48 4.62
N TYR A 244 2.13 -5.81 4.45
CA TYR A 244 1.07 -4.86 4.13
C TYR A 244 0.85 -3.85 5.27
N LYS A 245 0.93 -4.27 6.55
CA LYS A 245 0.86 -3.32 7.68
C LYS A 245 2.05 -2.37 7.70
N ALA A 246 3.28 -2.86 7.50
CA ALA A 246 4.45 -2.01 7.30
C ALA A 246 4.28 -0.97 6.16
N MET A 247 3.62 -1.35 5.06
CA MET A 247 3.36 -0.46 3.90
C MET A 247 2.21 0.53 4.07
N ASN A 248 1.56 0.57 5.23
CA ASN A 248 0.57 1.61 5.59
C ASN A 248 0.97 2.37 6.87
N GLU A 249 1.59 1.69 7.86
CA GLU A 249 2.03 2.31 9.12
C GLU A 249 3.33 3.12 8.97
N ALA A 250 4.30 2.62 8.20
CA ALA A 250 5.66 3.21 8.16
C ALA A 250 5.93 4.07 6.92
N CYS A 251 5.17 3.86 5.86
CA CYS A 251 5.29 4.57 4.60
C CYS A 251 3.89 4.77 3.98
N PRO A 252 3.58 5.93 3.37
CA PRO A 252 2.24 6.23 2.87
C PRO A 252 1.95 5.67 1.47
N TYR A 253 2.82 4.82 0.89
CA TYR A 253 2.79 4.49 -0.55
C TYR A 253 1.44 3.94 -1.04
N PHE A 254 0.86 2.97 -0.33
CA PHE A 254 -0.42 2.36 -0.74
C PHE A 254 -1.60 3.27 -0.42
N THR A 255 -1.65 3.86 0.77
CA THR A 255 -2.72 4.78 1.18
C THR A 255 -2.77 6.01 0.27
N PHE A 256 -1.62 6.53 -0.17
CA PHE A 256 -1.52 7.63 -1.13
C PHE A 256 -2.09 7.24 -2.50
N ALA A 257 -1.69 6.09 -3.03
CA ALA A 257 -2.20 5.58 -4.30
C ALA A 257 -3.73 5.39 -4.25
N GLN A 258 -4.24 4.80 -3.16
CA GLN A 258 -5.66 4.50 -2.98
C GLN A 258 -6.50 5.76 -2.78
N LEU A 259 -6.13 6.67 -1.88
CA LEU A 259 -6.91 7.90 -1.63
C LEU A 259 -6.86 8.87 -2.82
N THR A 260 -5.72 8.99 -3.48
CA THR A 260 -5.59 9.87 -4.67
C THR A 260 -6.41 9.34 -5.85
N ALA A 261 -6.41 8.01 -6.07
CA ALA A 261 -7.27 7.38 -7.08
C ALA A 261 -8.76 7.51 -6.70
N ASN A 262 -9.12 7.17 -5.46
CA ASN A 262 -10.51 7.23 -4.98
C ASN A 262 -11.09 8.65 -5.05
N GLN A 263 -10.32 9.71 -4.78
CA GLN A 263 -10.79 11.08 -4.95
C GLN A 263 -11.18 11.37 -6.42
N ALA A 264 -10.33 10.98 -7.38
CA ALA A 264 -10.62 11.17 -8.80
C ALA A 264 -11.85 10.36 -9.23
N ILE A 265 -12.04 9.16 -8.67
CA ILE A 265 -13.22 8.31 -8.91
C ILE A 265 -14.48 8.96 -8.30
N LEU A 266 -14.43 9.46 -7.05
CA LEU A 266 -15.55 10.13 -6.37
C LEU A 266 -16.05 11.36 -7.17
N GLU A 267 -15.14 12.13 -7.74
CA GLU A 267 -15.47 13.26 -8.62
C GLU A 267 -16.10 12.79 -9.94
N ALA A 268 -15.58 11.71 -10.55
CA ALA A 268 -16.10 11.17 -11.81
C ALA A 268 -17.45 10.44 -11.70
N ILE A 269 -17.87 10.02 -10.51
CA ILE A 269 -19.18 9.38 -10.25
C ILE A 269 -20.22 10.33 -9.65
N GLN A 270 -19.93 11.63 -9.54
CA GLN A 270 -20.85 12.61 -8.94
C GLN A 270 -22.22 12.61 -9.65
N GLY A 271 -23.27 12.25 -8.90
CA GLY A 271 -24.65 12.14 -9.41
C GLY A 271 -24.94 10.88 -10.25
N ALA A 272 -24.02 9.91 -10.33
CA ALA A 272 -24.26 8.63 -11.00
C ALA A 272 -25.25 7.76 -10.21
N ASP A 273 -26.32 7.29 -10.87
CA ASP A 273 -27.30 6.40 -10.23
C ASP A 273 -26.80 4.95 -10.14
N ARG A 274 -26.03 4.49 -11.13
CA ARG A 274 -25.44 3.15 -11.16
C ARG A 274 -23.95 3.24 -11.48
N VAL A 275 -23.13 2.65 -10.62
CA VAL A 275 -21.67 2.75 -10.66
C VAL A 275 -21.08 1.35 -10.85
N HIS A 276 -20.17 1.18 -11.80
CA HIS A 276 -19.49 -0.09 -12.05
C HIS A 276 -17.97 0.09 -12.05
N ILE A 277 -17.33 -0.35 -10.98
CA ILE A 277 -15.88 -0.33 -10.80
C ILE A 277 -15.28 -1.63 -11.34
N VAL A 278 -14.32 -1.53 -12.24
CA VAL A 278 -13.52 -2.66 -12.74
C VAL A 278 -12.10 -2.52 -12.19
N ASP A 279 -11.72 -3.41 -11.27
CA ASP A 279 -10.43 -3.35 -10.58
C ASP A 279 -9.47 -4.42 -11.10
N PHE A 280 -8.41 -3.96 -11.78
CA PHE A 280 -7.33 -4.80 -12.27
C PHE A 280 -6.20 -4.85 -11.23
N GLY A 281 -6.09 -5.98 -10.53
CA GLY A 281 -5.15 -6.16 -9.43
C GLY A 281 -5.79 -6.16 -8.04
N ILE A 282 -7.08 -6.48 -7.94
CA ILE A 282 -7.76 -6.54 -6.65
C ILE A 282 -7.13 -7.60 -5.73
N SER A 283 -6.89 -7.19 -4.48
CA SER A 283 -6.32 -8.03 -3.42
C SER A 283 -7.30 -8.07 -2.22
N GLN A 284 -6.96 -7.42 -1.10
CA GLN A 284 -7.78 -7.41 0.12
C GLN A 284 -9.03 -6.52 0.08
N GLY A 285 -9.27 -5.77 -0.99
CA GLY A 285 -10.42 -4.86 -1.12
C GLY A 285 -10.33 -3.56 -0.30
N VAL A 286 -9.25 -3.30 0.43
CA VAL A 286 -9.09 -2.11 1.31
C VAL A 286 -9.38 -0.78 0.59
N GLN A 287 -8.93 -0.62 -0.66
CA GLN A 287 -9.24 0.57 -1.48
C GLN A 287 -10.77 0.78 -1.61
N TRP A 288 -11.53 -0.31 -1.79
CA TRP A 288 -12.96 -0.28 -2.00
C TRP A 288 -13.75 -0.14 -0.70
N ALA A 289 -13.28 -0.66 0.42
CA ALA A 289 -13.85 -0.34 1.73
C ALA A 289 -13.77 1.18 2.00
N ALA A 290 -12.61 1.80 1.76
CA ALA A 290 -12.46 3.26 1.87
C ALA A 290 -13.34 4.03 0.86
N MET A 291 -13.50 3.52 -0.36
CA MET A 291 -14.36 4.12 -1.40
C MET A 291 -15.85 4.06 -1.01
N LEU A 292 -16.33 2.88 -0.57
CA LEU A 292 -17.71 2.66 -0.15
C LEU A 292 -18.08 3.56 1.04
N GLN A 293 -17.19 3.66 2.03
CA GLN A 293 -17.36 4.60 3.13
C GLN A 293 -17.46 6.05 2.63
N ALA A 294 -16.54 6.48 1.77
CA ALA A 294 -16.53 7.85 1.26
C ALA A 294 -17.82 8.22 0.50
N ILE A 295 -18.35 7.30 -0.31
CA ILE A 295 -19.67 7.43 -0.97
C ILE A 295 -20.78 7.58 0.08
N ALA A 296 -20.81 6.71 1.09
CA ALA A 296 -21.85 6.72 2.12
C ALA A 296 -21.85 7.98 2.99
N THR A 297 -20.68 8.57 3.25
CA THR A 297 -20.52 9.76 4.11
C THR A 297 -20.61 11.09 3.34
N GLN A 298 -20.86 11.09 2.03
CA GLN A 298 -20.80 12.31 1.23
C GLN A 298 -22.05 13.19 1.39
N GLU A 299 -21.95 14.21 2.25
CA GLU A 299 -23.06 15.13 2.53
C GLU A 299 -23.66 15.76 1.25
N GLY A 300 -24.99 15.84 1.21
CA GLY A 300 -25.75 16.50 0.14
C GLY A 300 -25.85 15.71 -1.17
N GLN A 301 -25.17 14.58 -1.33
CA GLN A 301 -25.28 13.73 -2.52
C GLN A 301 -26.33 12.62 -2.35
N LYS A 302 -26.88 12.16 -3.48
CA LYS A 302 -27.74 10.97 -3.53
C LYS A 302 -26.83 9.74 -3.65
N LEU A 303 -27.01 8.76 -2.77
CA LEU A 303 -26.35 7.46 -2.91
C LEU A 303 -26.76 6.76 -4.23
N PRO A 304 -25.83 6.07 -4.92
CA PRO A 304 -26.15 5.23 -6.07
C PRO A 304 -27.19 4.15 -5.73
N SER A 305 -28.10 3.85 -6.65
CA SER A 305 -29.07 2.76 -6.53
C SER A 305 -28.42 1.38 -6.66
N GLN A 306 -27.29 1.29 -7.36
CA GLN A 306 -26.44 0.11 -7.46
C GLN A 306 -24.97 0.52 -7.55
N ILE A 307 -24.13 -0.12 -6.73
CA ILE A 307 -22.69 -0.19 -6.93
C ILE A 307 -22.36 -1.62 -7.38
N THR A 308 -21.49 -1.76 -8.38
CA THR A 308 -20.94 -3.04 -8.83
C THR A 308 -19.41 -2.97 -8.78
N ILE A 309 -18.75 -3.98 -8.24
CA ILE A 309 -17.29 -4.13 -8.31
C ILE A 309 -16.98 -5.44 -9.04
N THR A 310 -16.40 -5.36 -10.23
CA THR A 310 -15.85 -6.54 -10.95
C THR A 310 -14.34 -6.58 -10.78
N GLY A 311 -13.85 -7.59 -10.06
CA GLY A 311 -12.45 -7.74 -9.70
C GLY A 311 -11.68 -8.75 -10.56
N VAL A 312 -10.49 -8.37 -11.06
CA VAL A 312 -9.47 -9.28 -11.59
C VAL A 312 -8.42 -9.51 -10.50
N ALA A 313 -8.41 -10.72 -9.92
CA ALA A 313 -7.55 -11.07 -8.78
C ALA A 313 -6.05 -10.89 -9.08
N SER A 314 -5.35 -10.16 -8.21
CA SER A 314 -3.91 -9.92 -8.37
C SER A 314 -3.08 -11.21 -8.29
N PRO A 315 -1.88 -11.23 -8.89
CA PRO A 315 -0.93 -12.34 -8.76
C PRO A 315 -0.55 -12.67 -7.32
N GLU A 316 -0.68 -11.73 -6.38
CA GLU A 316 -0.39 -11.99 -4.96
C GLU A 316 -1.56 -12.71 -4.28
N LEU A 317 -2.79 -12.24 -4.46
CA LEU A 317 -3.97 -12.87 -3.84
C LEU A 317 -4.03 -14.38 -4.19
N ARG A 318 -3.71 -14.72 -5.44
CA ARG A 318 -3.67 -16.09 -5.96
C ARG A 318 -2.56 -16.96 -5.36
N LYS A 319 -1.44 -16.40 -4.90
CA LYS A 319 -0.37 -17.15 -4.20
C LYS A 319 -0.76 -17.49 -2.77
N ASN A 320 -1.57 -16.63 -2.13
CA ASN A 320 -1.85 -16.68 -0.70
C ASN A 320 -2.87 -17.76 -0.32
N GLY A 321 -3.48 -18.43 -1.31
CA GLY A 321 -4.63 -19.31 -1.11
C GLY A 321 -5.95 -18.57 -0.83
N GLU A 322 -5.94 -17.23 -0.78
CA GLU A 322 -7.16 -16.45 -0.61
C GLU A 322 -7.99 -16.42 -1.90
N SER A 323 -9.29 -16.66 -1.75
CA SER A 323 -10.24 -16.56 -2.84
C SER A 323 -10.75 -15.13 -2.98
N LEU A 324 -10.87 -14.65 -4.22
CA LEU A 324 -11.48 -13.34 -4.48
C LEU A 324 -12.94 -13.27 -4.00
N ALA A 325 -13.63 -14.40 -3.92
CA ALA A 325 -14.97 -14.50 -3.32
C ALA A 325 -14.98 -14.11 -1.83
N ALA A 326 -13.87 -14.32 -1.09
CA ALA A 326 -13.76 -13.89 0.30
C ALA A 326 -13.63 -12.36 0.41
N THR A 327 -12.81 -11.72 -0.44
CA THR A 327 -12.77 -10.25 -0.56
C THR A 327 -14.14 -9.70 -0.94
N GLY A 328 -14.84 -10.32 -1.89
CA GLY A 328 -16.18 -9.91 -2.31
C GLY A 328 -17.22 -9.99 -1.19
N HIS A 329 -17.21 -11.08 -0.42
CA HIS A 329 -18.06 -11.25 0.76
C HIS A 329 -17.79 -10.18 1.82
N ARG A 330 -16.51 -9.96 2.16
CA ARG A 330 -16.06 -8.92 3.11
C ARG A 330 -16.52 -7.52 2.69
N LEU A 331 -16.42 -7.18 1.39
CA LEU A 331 -16.89 -5.91 0.85
C LEU A 331 -18.42 -5.79 0.89
N SER A 332 -19.15 -6.88 0.62
CA SER A 332 -20.62 -6.91 0.67
C SER A 332 -21.15 -6.73 2.10
N GLU A 333 -20.51 -7.34 3.09
CA GLU A 333 -20.82 -7.11 4.51
C GLU A 333 -20.50 -5.67 4.94
N PHE A 334 -19.34 -5.13 4.52
CA PHE A 334 -18.98 -3.74 4.80
C PHE A 334 -20.00 -2.76 4.19
N ALA A 335 -20.43 -2.98 2.94
CA ALA A 335 -21.43 -2.15 2.27
C ALA A 335 -22.79 -2.13 3.00
N GLN A 336 -23.22 -3.25 3.59
CA GLN A 336 -24.45 -3.35 4.37
C GLN A 336 -24.44 -2.49 5.63
N HIS A 337 -23.27 -2.20 6.23
CA HIS A 337 -23.16 -1.29 7.38
C HIS A 337 -23.44 0.19 7.02
N PHE A 338 -23.52 0.51 5.72
CA PHE A 338 -23.76 1.84 5.18
C PHE A 338 -25.02 1.90 4.29
N ASP A 339 -25.90 0.89 4.37
CA ASP A 339 -27.09 0.73 3.52
C ASP A 339 -26.81 0.76 2.00
N LEU A 340 -25.57 0.45 1.58
CA LEU A 340 -25.16 0.47 0.18
C LEU A 340 -25.51 -0.86 -0.53
N ASN A 341 -26.26 -0.76 -1.62
CA ASN A 341 -26.52 -1.87 -2.53
C ASN A 341 -25.25 -2.17 -3.38
N LEU A 342 -24.42 -3.11 -2.91
CA LEU A 342 -23.22 -3.58 -3.59
C LEU A 342 -23.41 -4.97 -4.20
N GLU A 343 -23.13 -5.10 -5.50
CA GLU A 343 -22.86 -6.38 -6.16
C GLU A 343 -21.34 -6.55 -6.33
N PHE A 344 -20.82 -7.74 -5.99
CA PHE A 344 -19.43 -8.09 -6.26
C PHE A 344 -19.34 -9.23 -7.29
N ARG A 345 -18.52 -9.03 -8.33
CA ARG A 345 -18.28 -10.00 -9.41
C ARG A 345 -16.81 -10.37 -9.48
N GLN A 346 -16.52 -11.64 -9.71
CA GLN A 346 -15.17 -12.13 -10.02
C GLN A 346 -15.01 -12.24 -11.55
N ALA A 347 -13.95 -11.66 -12.09
CA ALA A 347 -13.55 -11.93 -13.47
C ALA A 347 -13.06 -13.39 -13.63
N PRO A 348 -13.37 -14.07 -14.75
CA PRO A 348 -13.10 -15.50 -14.90
C PRO A 348 -11.63 -15.85 -15.17
N VAL A 349 -10.82 -14.87 -15.60
CA VAL A 349 -9.43 -15.06 -16.06
C VAL A 349 -8.45 -14.17 -15.27
N ALA A 350 -7.16 -14.40 -15.47
CA ALA A 350 -6.11 -13.51 -14.94
C ALA A 350 -5.93 -12.28 -15.86
N LEU A 351 -5.25 -11.24 -15.36
CA LEU A 351 -4.91 -10.04 -16.14
C LEU A 351 -4.07 -10.35 -17.38
N ASP A 352 -3.17 -11.31 -17.24
CA ASP A 352 -2.15 -11.71 -18.20
C ASP A 352 -2.59 -12.89 -19.09
N ASP A 353 -3.90 -13.17 -19.10
CA ASP A 353 -4.55 -14.14 -19.96
C ASP A 353 -4.89 -13.51 -21.34
N PRO A 354 -4.39 -14.04 -22.47
CA PRO A 354 -4.66 -13.49 -23.79
C PRO A 354 -6.13 -13.62 -24.23
N MET A 355 -6.96 -14.40 -23.53
CA MET A 355 -8.41 -14.48 -23.77
C MET A 355 -9.20 -13.35 -23.08
N LEU A 356 -8.59 -12.56 -22.19
CA LEU A 356 -9.25 -11.47 -21.48
C LEU A 356 -9.84 -10.44 -22.45
N SER A 357 -11.14 -10.17 -22.33
CA SER A 357 -11.88 -9.27 -23.24
C SER A 357 -13.01 -8.52 -22.53
N SER A 358 -13.38 -7.34 -23.05
CA SER A 358 -14.27 -6.39 -22.35
C SER A 358 -15.70 -6.93 -22.12
N ASN A 359 -16.17 -7.89 -22.93
CA ASN A 359 -17.44 -8.58 -22.74
C ASN A 359 -17.51 -9.44 -21.46
N MET A 360 -16.38 -9.83 -20.87
CA MET A 360 -16.31 -10.62 -19.62
C MET A 360 -16.73 -9.83 -18.38
N PHE A 361 -16.79 -8.50 -18.46
CA PHE A 361 -17.13 -7.62 -17.33
C PHE A 361 -18.64 -7.39 -17.20
N HIS A 362 -19.44 -7.79 -18.20
CA HIS A 362 -20.89 -7.70 -18.18
C HIS A 362 -21.42 -6.30 -17.78
N ILE A 363 -20.78 -5.26 -18.31
CA ILE A 363 -21.26 -3.86 -18.24
C ILE A 363 -22.70 -3.80 -18.78
N GLN A 364 -23.56 -3.07 -18.09
CA GLN A 364 -24.96 -2.88 -18.47
C GLN A 364 -25.21 -1.44 -18.95
N ASP A 365 -26.24 -1.27 -19.78
CA ASP A 365 -26.69 0.06 -20.20
C ASP A 365 -27.03 0.94 -18.99
N GLY A 366 -26.54 2.19 -19.01
CA GLY A 366 -26.75 3.18 -17.95
C GLY A 366 -25.80 3.07 -16.74
N GLU A 367 -24.79 2.19 -16.76
CA GLU A 367 -23.74 2.15 -15.75
C GLU A 367 -22.64 3.18 -16.04
N VAL A 368 -22.23 3.94 -15.02
CA VAL A 368 -21.03 4.77 -15.06
C VAL A 368 -19.83 3.87 -14.72
N VAL A 369 -19.01 3.58 -15.73
CA VAL A 369 -17.91 2.60 -15.64
C VAL A 369 -16.60 3.27 -15.25
N ILE A 370 -15.88 2.65 -14.33
CA ILE A 370 -14.56 3.07 -13.84
C ILE A 370 -13.58 1.92 -14.02
N VAL A 371 -12.34 2.21 -14.41
CA VAL A 371 -11.26 1.23 -14.45
C VAL A 371 -10.13 1.64 -13.51
N ASN A 372 -9.69 0.75 -12.63
CA ASN A 372 -8.57 0.99 -11.72
C ASN A 372 -7.40 0.04 -12.00
N PHE A 373 -6.19 0.59 -12.05
CA PHE A 373 -4.93 -0.15 -12.12
C PHE A 373 -4.01 0.31 -10.97
N MET A 374 -3.93 -0.48 -9.90
CA MET A 374 -3.05 -0.19 -8.75
C MET A 374 -1.84 -1.13 -8.72
N LEU A 375 -0.68 -0.63 -9.16
CA LEU A 375 0.63 -1.31 -9.16
C LEU A 375 0.67 -2.62 -9.99
N GLU A 376 -0.31 -2.81 -10.85
CA GLU A 376 -0.60 -4.09 -11.51
C GLU A 376 -0.20 -4.10 -13.00
N LEU A 377 -0.20 -2.97 -13.72
CA LEU A 377 0.30 -2.95 -15.11
C LEU A 377 1.80 -3.25 -15.16
N CYS A 378 2.54 -3.00 -14.08
CA CYS A 378 3.92 -3.42 -13.94
C CYS A 378 4.13 -4.94 -14.04
N HIS A 379 3.07 -5.75 -13.83
CA HIS A 379 3.08 -7.21 -13.96
C HIS A 379 2.93 -7.72 -15.40
N LEU A 380 2.72 -6.82 -16.35
CA LEU A 380 2.67 -7.13 -17.80
C LEU A 380 3.95 -6.73 -18.55
N LEU A 381 4.92 -6.08 -17.89
CA LEU A 381 6.14 -5.60 -18.54
C LEU A 381 7.22 -6.69 -18.62
N ASP A 382 7.43 -7.22 -19.83
CA ASP A 382 8.45 -8.24 -20.14
C ASP A 382 9.74 -7.67 -20.78
N GLY A 383 9.68 -6.45 -21.32
CA GLY A 383 10.79 -5.77 -21.98
C GLY A 383 10.31 -4.90 -23.14
N ALA A 384 10.92 -5.09 -24.32
CA ALA A 384 10.67 -4.30 -25.53
C ALA A 384 9.63 -4.93 -26.49
N ALA A 385 9.12 -6.12 -26.18
CA ALA A 385 8.18 -6.88 -27.02
C ALA A 385 6.76 -6.96 -26.40
N ASN A 386 6.43 -6.02 -25.52
CA ASN A 386 5.23 -6.08 -24.70
C ASN A 386 3.95 -5.80 -25.51
N GLU A 387 3.27 -6.87 -25.91
CA GLU A 387 1.92 -6.84 -26.51
C GLU A 387 0.80 -6.83 -25.44
N ALA A 388 1.11 -7.22 -24.20
CA ALA A 388 0.13 -7.37 -23.11
C ALA A 388 -0.40 -6.03 -22.58
N VAL A 389 0.46 -5.02 -22.40
CA VAL A 389 0.04 -3.66 -22.00
C VAL A 389 -0.85 -2.99 -23.07
N PRO A 390 -0.49 -3.01 -24.37
CA PRO A 390 -1.41 -2.60 -25.44
C PRO A 390 -2.75 -3.34 -25.41
N HIS A 391 -2.75 -4.67 -25.19
CA HIS A 391 -3.98 -5.46 -25.12
C HIS A 391 -4.91 -5.01 -23.99
N ILE A 392 -4.41 -4.94 -22.74
CA ILE A 392 -5.23 -4.57 -21.57
C ILE A 392 -5.74 -3.13 -21.66
N LEU A 393 -4.95 -2.20 -22.18
CA LEU A 393 -5.39 -0.81 -22.38
C LEU A 393 -6.51 -0.73 -23.43
N ASN A 394 -6.46 -1.55 -24.48
CA ASN A 394 -7.54 -1.70 -25.46
C ASN A 394 -8.78 -2.43 -24.88
N VAL A 395 -8.61 -3.36 -23.93
CA VAL A 395 -9.74 -3.94 -23.17
C VAL A 395 -10.39 -2.88 -22.30
N ALA A 396 -9.61 -2.09 -21.56
CA ALA A 396 -10.10 -1.00 -20.72
C ALA A 396 -10.83 0.08 -21.55
N ALA A 397 -10.27 0.50 -22.69
CA ALA A 397 -10.94 1.48 -23.57
C ALA A 397 -12.29 0.96 -24.10
N LYS A 398 -12.40 -0.35 -24.38
CA LYS A 398 -13.64 -1.02 -24.82
C LYS A 398 -14.68 -1.24 -23.71
N LEU A 399 -14.39 -0.88 -22.47
CA LEU A 399 -15.39 -0.77 -21.40
C LEU A 399 -16.07 0.61 -21.38
N SER A 400 -15.63 1.55 -22.24
CA SER A 400 -16.09 2.94 -22.30
C SER A 400 -16.11 3.67 -20.94
N PRO A 401 -15.03 3.60 -20.14
CA PRO A 401 -15.01 4.17 -18.80
C PRO A 401 -15.10 5.70 -18.79
N CYS A 402 -15.81 6.25 -17.81
CA CYS A 402 -15.79 7.70 -17.53
C CYS A 402 -14.44 8.16 -16.97
N ILE A 403 -13.73 7.27 -16.26
CA ILE A 403 -12.39 7.51 -15.76
C ILE A 403 -11.59 6.20 -15.65
N VAL A 404 -10.30 6.30 -15.93
CA VAL A 404 -9.30 5.26 -15.65
C VAL A 404 -8.28 5.82 -14.67
N THR A 405 -8.07 5.17 -13.53
CA THR A 405 -7.01 5.49 -12.57
C THR A 405 -5.81 4.57 -12.74
N LEU A 406 -4.60 5.15 -12.78
CA LEU A 406 -3.34 4.42 -12.86
C LEU A 406 -2.39 4.89 -11.75
N SER A 407 -2.03 3.96 -10.87
CA SER A 407 -1.06 4.16 -9.77
C SER A 407 0.12 3.21 -9.98
N GLU A 408 1.32 3.74 -10.27
CA GLU A 408 2.49 2.96 -10.68
C GLU A 408 3.82 3.45 -10.07
N MET A 409 4.81 2.55 -9.97
CA MET A 409 6.16 2.90 -9.48
C MET A 409 6.98 3.59 -10.57
N ASP A 410 7.52 4.78 -10.27
CA ASP A 410 8.22 5.64 -11.24
C ASP A 410 9.73 5.32 -11.30
N ALA A 411 10.11 4.32 -12.10
CA ALA A 411 11.51 3.92 -12.25
C ALA A 411 11.84 3.37 -13.65
N PRO A 412 12.95 3.77 -14.30
CA PRO A 412 13.37 3.26 -15.61
C PRO A 412 14.07 1.90 -15.50
N LEU A 413 13.30 0.83 -15.22
CA LEU A 413 13.79 -0.53 -14.97
C LEU A 413 13.32 -1.57 -16.01
N ASN A 414 12.51 -1.16 -16.98
CA ASN A 414 11.96 -2.04 -18.02
C ASN A 414 13.00 -2.38 -19.10
N VAL A 415 13.45 -1.37 -19.85
CA VAL A 415 14.29 -1.52 -21.06
C VAL A 415 15.71 -1.00 -20.87
N GLY A 416 16.61 -1.41 -21.77
CA GLY A 416 17.99 -0.95 -21.83
C GLY A 416 19.02 -1.79 -21.04
N PRO A 417 20.32 -1.44 -21.11
CA PRO A 417 21.42 -2.26 -20.60
C PRO A 417 21.36 -2.48 -19.08
N PHE A 418 21.70 -3.70 -18.62
CA PHE A 418 21.63 -4.08 -17.20
C PHE A 418 22.40 -3.14 -16.28
N GLN A 419 23.62 -2.69 -16.63
CA GLN A 419 24.34 -1.66 -15.85
C GLN A 419 23.51 -0.39 -15.58
N LYS A 420 22.72 0.09 -16.54
CA LYS A 420 21.86 1.27 -16.34
C LYS A 420 20.69 0.94 -15.41
N ARG A 421 20.00 -0.18 -15.66
CA ARG A 421 18.87 -0.63 -14.82
C ARG A 421 19.31 -0.91 -13.38
N PHE A 422 20.50 -1.49 -13.19
CA PHE A 422 21.11 -1.74 -11.88
C PHE A 422 21.35 -0.44 -11.10
N VAL A 423 21.95 0.58 -11.73
CA VAL A 423 22.15 1.90 -11.10
C VAL A 423 20.82 2.57 -10.77
N SER A 424 19.86 2.55 -11.70
CA SER A 424 18.51 3.10 -11.48
C SER A 424 17.79 2.42 -10.31
N ALA A 425 17.89 1.08 -10.22
CA ALA A 425 17.30 0.27 -9.15
C ALA A 425 17.98 0.55 -7.82
N LEU A 426 19.32 0.61 -7.79
CA LEU A 426 20.09 0.88 -6.59
C LEU A 426 19.65 2.22 -5.96
N TYR A 427 19.54 3.29 -6.75
CA TYR A 427 19.01 4.57 -6.27
C TYR A 427 17.54 4.52 -5.81
N PHE A 428 16.67 3.80 -6.53
CA PHE A 428 15.25 3.68 -6.16
C PHE A 428 15.09 2.94 -4.83
N PHE A 429 15.73 1.77 -4.71
CA PHE A 429 15.66 0.98 -3.49
C PHE A 429 16.44 1.63 -2.33
N SER A 430 17.51 2.39 -2.54
CA SER A 430 18.08 3.22 -1.45
C SER A 430 17.02 4.11 -0.80
N ALA A 431 16.25 4.86 -1.60
CA ALA A 431 15.19 5.72 -1.10
C ALA A 431 14.08 4.95 -0.36
N MET A 432 13.70 3.75 -0.84
CA MET A 432 12.74 2.88 -0.14
C MET A 432 13.30 2.32 1.19
N PHE A 433 14.59 1.96 1.26
CA PHE A 433 15.23 1.43 2.47
C PHE A 433 15.50 2.51 3.52
N ASP A 434 15.75 3.75 3.08
CA ASP A 434 15.86 4.95 3.92
C ASP A 434 14.49 5.38 4.46
N SER A 435 13.41 5.33 3.66
CA SER A 435 12.06 5.65 4.15
C SER A 435 11.59 4.67 5.23
N LEU A 436 11.90 3.38 5.06
CA LEU A 436 11.62 2.34 6.06
C LEU A 436 12.46 2.51 7.35
N GLU A 437 13.67 3.08 7.29
CA GLU A 437 14.49 3.40 8.47
C GLU A 437 13.93 4.58 9.27
N ALA A 438 13.30 5.54 8.59
CA ALA A 438 12.63 6.67 9.25
C ALA A 438 11.30 6.26 9.90
N GLY A 439 10.58 5.29 9.33
CA GLY A 439 9.29 4.82 9.83
C GLY A 439 9.33 3.64 10.81
N MET A 440 10.38 2.82 10.85
CA MET A 440 10.43 1.60 11.68
C MET A 440 11.78 1.32 12.36
N ASN A 441 11.70 0.74 13.56
CA ASN A 441 12.85 0.20 14.28
C ASN A 441 13.46 -1.02 13.55
N ARG A 442 14.76 -1.25 13.73
CA ARG A 442 15.53 -2.25 12.98
C ARG A 442 15.25 -3.71 13.36
N ASP A 443 14.61 -3.91 14.50
CA ASP A 443 14.13 -5.18 15.04
C ASP A 443 12.67 -5.49 14.65
N SER A 444 11.97 -4.58 13.96
CA SER A 444 10.58 -4.78 13.53
C SER A 444 10.44 -5.96 12.56
N MET A 445 9.59 -6.93 12.92
CA MET A 445 9.23 -8.04 12.04
C MET A 445 8.42 -7.55 10.82
N HIS A 446 7.53 -6.57 10.99
CA HIS A 446 6.80 -5.92 9.88
C HIS A 446 7.78 -5.36 8.84
N ARG A 447 8.84 -4.68 9.30
CA ARG A 447 9.91 -4.13 8.45
C ARG A 447 10.65 -5.25 7.70
N LEU A 448 11.04 -6.33 8.38
CA LEU A 448 11.71 -7.47 7.73
C LEU A 448 10.83 -8.17 6.70
N CYS A 449 9.53 -8.34 6.98
CA CYS A 449 8.58 -8.92 6.03
C CYS A 449 8.43 -8.04 4.78
N MET A 450 8.27 -6.71 4.95
CA MET A 450 8.23 -5.74 3.85
C MET A 450 9.52 -5.74 3.02
N GLU A 451 10.69 -5.64 3.67
CA GLU A 451 11.99 -5.69 2.99
C GLU A 451 12.18 -6.99 2.19
N ARG A 452 11.73 -8.12 2.72
CA ARG A 452 11.91 -9.44 2.12
C ARG A 452 10.93 -9.71 0.98
N TRP A 453 9.65 -9.62 1.28
CA TRP A 453 8.58 -10.16 0.45
C TRP A 453 8.02 -9.18 -0.57
N PHE A 454 8.27 -7.89 -0.38
CA PHE A 454 7.97 -6.86 -1.38
C PHE A 454 9.26 -6.38 -2.06
N LEU A 455 10.12 -5.66 -1.35
CA LEU A 455 11.31 -5.06 -1.97
C LEU A 455 12.32 -6.13 -2.45
N GLY A 456 12.56 -7.17 -1.65
CA GLY A 456 13.48 -8.25 -1.96
C GLY A 456 13.10 -9.04 -3.21
N GLU A 457 11.81 -9.30 -3.43
CA GLU A 457 11.30 -9.99 -4.62
C GLU A 457 11.41 -9.15 -5.89
N TYR A 458 11.14 -7.83 -5.82
CA TYR A 458 11.41 -6.93 -6.94
C TYR A 458 12.92 -6.82 -7.23
N ILE A 459 13.77 -6.69 -6.21
CA ILE A 459 15.24 -6.69 -6.38
C ILE A 459 15.71 -8.03 -7.00
N HIS A 460 15.22 -9.17 -6.52
CA HIS A 460 15.54 -10.48 -7.09
C HIS A 460 15.11 -10.61 -8.55
N THR A 461 13.96 -10.08 -8.93
CA THR A 461 13.49 -10.13 -10.31
C THR A 461 14.26 -9.18 -11.22
N MET A 462 14.42 -7.91 -10.83
CA MET A 462 15.01 -6.86 -11.66
C MET A 462 16.55 -6.94 -11.76
N VAL A 463 17.22 -7.32 -10.67
CA VAL A 463 18.69 -7.43 -10.59
C VAL A 463 19.16 -8.86 -10.80
N GLY A 464 18.42 -9.85 -10.29
CA GLY A 464 18.80 -11.27 -10.38
C GLY A 464 18.31 -11.97 -11.64
N GLY A 465 17.20 -11.53 -12.22
CA GLY A 465 16.51 -12.18 -13.33
C GLY A 465 17.27 -12.16 -14.66
N HIS A 466 16.75 -12.94 -15.61
CA HIS A 466 17.17 -12.93 -17.00
C HIS A 466 16.72 -11.63 -17.68
N ASP A 467 17.47 -11.11 -18.65
CA ASP A 467 17.10 -9.88 -19.36
C ASP A 467 15.86 -10.03 -20.25
N ASN A 468 15.51 -11.27 -20.64
CA ASN A 468 14.22 -11.66 -21.22
C ASN A 468 13.34 -12.41 -20.19
N GLY A 469 13.55 -12.17 -18.89
CA GLY A 469 12.83 -12.79 -17.79
C GLY A 469 11.51 -12.09 -17.46
N PRO A 470 10.58 -12.78 -16.77
CA PRO A 470 9.16 -12.43 -16.78
C PRO A 470 8.78 -11.21 -15.93
N ARG A 471 7.89 -10.41 -16.53
CA ARG A 471 6.71 -9.76 -15.94
C ARG A 471 6.88 -8.71 -14.83
N ARG A 472 7.89 -8.66 -13.97
CA ARG A 472 7.98 -7.63 -12.90
C ARG A 472 9.01 -6.55 -13.21
N ARG A 473 8.59 -5.52 -13.96
CA ARG A 473 9.44 -4.38 -14.32
C ARG A 473 8.69 -3.08 -14.09
N TRP A 474 9.41 -2.03 -13.76
CA TRP A 474 8.88 -0.66 -13.69
C TRP A 474 9.37 0.13 -14.90
N GLN A 475 8.54 1.07 -15.36
CA GLN A 475 8.91 2.10 -16.32
C GLN A 475 8.47 3.45 -15.78
N THR A 476 9.03 4.54 -16.30
CA THR A 476 8.73 5.87 -15.79
C THR A 476 7.28 6.29 -16.08
N HIS A 477 6.75 7.21 -15.29
CA HIS A 477 5.46 7.87 -15.58
C HIS A 477 5.42 8.46 -17.00
N ALA A 478 6.56 8.96 -17.52
CA ALA A 478 6.68 9.46 -18.89
C ALA A 478 6.65 8.35 -19.98
N GLU A 479 6.89 7.08 -19.63
CA GLU A 479 6.72 5.91 -20.50
C GLU A 479 5.29 5.38 -20.40
N TRP A 480 4.71 5.32 -19.18
CA TRP A 480 3.29 5.00 -18.97
C TRP A 480 2.37 5.97 -19.72
N ARG A 481 2.63 7.28 -19.63
CA ARG A 481 1.88 8.31 -20.34
C ARG A 481 1.81 8.04 -21.85
N LYS A 482 2.94 7.71 -22.48
CA LYS A 482 3.00 7.40 -23.91
C LYS A 482 2.22 6.14 -24.27
N ALA A 483 2.22 5.14 -23.39
CA ALA A 483 1.44 3.92 -23.60
C ALA A 483 -0.07 4.20 -23.57
N LEU A 484 -0.55 5.01 -22.62
CA LEU A 484 -1.97 5.38 -22.53
C LEU A 484 -2.37 6.37 -23.64
N GLU A 485 -1.57 7.40 -23.92
CA GLU A 485 -1.80 8.32 -25.04
C GLU A 485 -1.86 7.59 -26.39
N GLY A 486 -0.97 6.60 -26.60
CA GLY A 486 -0.94 5.75 -27.79
C GLY A 486 -2.08 4.73 -27.87
N ALA A 487 -2.65 4.33 -26.73
CA ALA A 487 -3.86 3.51 -26.65
C ALA A 487 -5.17 4.32 -26.74
N GLY A 488 -5.10 5.62 -27.03
CA GLY A 488 -6.27 6.48 -27.24
C GLY A 488 -6.80 7.19 -25.99
N PHE A 489 -6.09 7.15 -24.87
CA PHE A 489 -6.47 7.88 -23.65
C PHE A 489 -5.99 9.34 -23.65
N GLU A 490 -6.64 10.18 -22.85
CA GLU A 490 -6.24 11.55 -22.52
C GLU A 490 -6.09 11.70 -21.01
N LEU A 491 -5.06 12.41 -20.56
CA LEU A 491 -4.80 12.63 -19.14
C LEU A 491 -5.74 13.70 -18.59
N GLN A 492 -6.47 13.36 -17.53
CA GLN A 492 -7.23 14.32 -16.74
C GLN A 492 -6.38 14.85 -15.57
N PRO A 493 -6.28 16.17 -15.37
CA PRO A 493 -5.61 16.73 -14.19
C PRO A 493 -6.32 16.32 -12.89
N LEU A 494 -5.56 15.78 -11.94
CA LEU A 494 -6.05 15.53 -10.58
C LEU A 494 -6.44 16.85 -9.89
N SER A 495 -7.50 16.81 -9.09
CA SER A 495 -8.09 18.00 -8.48
C SER A 495 -7.28 18.57 -7.31
N ASN A 496 -7.59 19.82 -6.95
CA ASN A 496 -7.09 20.44 -5.72
C ASN A 496 -7.53 19.67 -4.46
N TYR A 497 -8.65 18.93 -4.50
CA TYR A 497 -9.06 18.05 -3.40
C TYR A 497 -8.13 16.83 -3.30
N ALA A 498 -7.80 16.19 -4.42
CA ALA A 498 -6.86 15.05 -4.44
C ALA A 498 -5.46 15.45 -3.94
N ILE A 499 -4.98 16.61 -4.39
CA ILE A 499 -3.72 17.21 -3.94
C ILE A 499 -3.78 17.54 -2.43
N SER A 500 -4.90 18.06 -1.93
CA SER A 500 -5.05 18.40 -0.50
C SER A 500 -5.18 17.17 0.38
N GLN A 501 -5.96 16.16 -0.02
CA GLN A 501 -6.06 14.87 0.66
C GLN A 501 -4.70 14.18 0.76
N ALA A 502 -3.93 14.13 -0.32
CA ALA A 502 -2.57 13.61 -0.31
C ALA A 502 -1.65 14.39 0.66
N ARG A 503 -1.77 15.72 0.74
CA ARG A 503 -1.00 16.55 1.68
C ARG A 503 -1.40 16.30 3.15
N ILE A 504 -2.69 16.12 3.43
CA ILE A 504 -3.21 15.77 4.77
C ILE A 504 -2.71 14.39 5.18
N LEU A 505 -2.78 13.40 4.28
CA LEU A 505 -2.27 12.04 4.49
C LEU A 505 -0.79 12.02 4.91
N LEU A 506 0.04 12.95 4.43
CA LEU A 506 1.46 13.00 4.78
C LEU A 506 1.77 13.62 6.16
N LEU A 507 0.83 14.34 6.79
CA LEU A 507 1.06 15.01 8.08
C LEU A 507 1.57 14.11 9.24
N PRO A 508 1.13 12.85 9.40
CA PRO A 508 1.69 11.94 10.43
C PRO A 508 3.01 11.27 10.04
N PHE A 509 3.45 11.36 8.78
CA PHE A 509 4.67 10.69 8.29
C PHE A 509 5.91 11.60 8.40
N CYS A 510 7.08 11.04 8.06
CA CYS A 510 8.34 11.78 8.08
C CYS A 510 8.34 12.93 7.05
N GLU A 511 8.79 14.13 7.46
CA GLU A 511 8.96 15.34 6.61
C GLU A 511 9.86 15.13 5.37
N SER A 512 10.53 13.98 5.25
CA SER A 512 11.25 13.58 4.03
C SER A 512 10.36 12.99 2.93
N PHE A 513 9.08 12.67 3.19
CA PHE A 513 8.13 12.37 2.11
C PHE A 513 7.73 13.65 1.38
N THR A 514 7.70 13.61 0.05
CA THR A 514 7.42 14.77 -0.79
C THR A 514 6.32 14.49 -1.80
N LEU A 515 5.51 15.51 -2.11
CA LEU A 515 4.52 15.49 -3.19
C LEU A 515 4.97 16.41 -4.31
N ASN A 516 4.79 15.96 -5.54
CA ASN A 516 5.16 16.70 -6.75
C ASN A 516 4.07 16.57 -7.81
N GLU A 517 3.45 17.69 -8.16
CA GLU A 517 2.42 17.80 -9.19
C GLU A 517 3.07 17.84 -10.58
N GLN A 518 2.98 16.74 -11.32
CA GLN A 518 3.66 16.56 -12.59
C GLN A 518 2.65 16.53 -13.75
N GLN A 519 2.39 17.70 -14.33
CA GLN A 519 1.62 17.86 -15.56
C GLN A 519 0.30 17.08 -15.53
N GLY A 520 -0.55 17.33 -14.53
CA GLY A 520 -1.84 16.66 -14.31
C GLY A 520 -1.80 15.41 -13.43
N SER A 521 -0.65 14.75 -13.30
CA SER A 521 -0.45 13.63 -12.35
C SER A 521 0.09 14.11 -11.01
N LEU A 522 0.01 13.27 -9.97
CA LEU A 522 0.58 13.53 -8.65
C LEU A 522 1.56 12.42 -8.27
N SER A 523 2.79 12.79 -7.91
CA SER A 523 3.81 11.83 -7.48
C SER A 523 4.17 11.99 -6.01
N LEU A 524 4.25 10.84 -5.32
CA LEU A 524 4.85 10.70 -4.00
C LEU A 524 6.33 10.29 -4.18
N GLY A 525 7.20 11.00 -3.48
CA GLY A 525 8.63 10.76 -3.46
C GLY A 525 9.22 10.71 -2.06
N TRP A 526 10.49 10.33 -2.00
CA TRP A 526 11.34 10.45 -0.82
C TRP A 526 12.44 11.46 -1.13
N GLN A 527 12.50 12.52 -0.33
CA GLN A 527 13.33 13.70 -0.53
C GLN A 527 13.14 14.28 -1.93
N HIS A 528 14.17 14.18 -2.79
CA HIS A 528 14.17 14.69 -4.16
C HIS A 528 13.89 13.59 -5.22
N ARG A 529 13.51 12.38 -4.79
CA ARG A 529 13.34 11.20 -5.65
C ARG A 529 11.87 10.80 -5.74
N PRO A 530 11.21 10.96 -6.91
CA PRO A 530 9.93 10.31 -7.20
C PRO A 530 10.01 8.80 -7.00
N LEU A 531 8.94 8.20 -6.47
CA LEU A 531 8.85 6.75 -6.20
C LEU A 531 7.55 6.15 -6.73
N LEU A 532 6.41 6.81 -6.50
CA LEU A 532 5.09 6.39 -6.99
C LEU A 532 4.41 7.56 -7.69
N ASN A 533 3.69 7.31 -8.79
CA ASN A 533 2.87 8.29 -9.50
C ASN A 533 1.42 7.80 -9.57
N VAL A 534 0.47 8.72 -9.38
CA VAL A 534 -0.97 8.52 -9.58
C VAL A 534 -1.45 9.45 -10.67
N SER A 535 -2.27 8.93 -11.58
CA SER A 535 -2.79 9.65 -12.74
C SER A 535 -4.21 9.20 -13.08
N ALA A 536 -5.02 10.12 -13.63
CA ALA A 536 -6.40 9.90 -14.05
C ALA A 536 -6.53 10.13 -15.57
N TRP A 537 -7.37 9.36 -16.24
CA TRP A 537 -7.47 9.35 -17.71
C TRP A 537 -8.90 9.16 -18.19
N THR A 538 -9.22 9.68 -19.38
CA THR A 538 -10.45 9.39 -20.14
C THR A 538 -10.10 8.75 -21.48
N VAL A 539 -11.05 8.04 -22.10
CA VAL A 539 -10.93 7.66 -23.52
C VAL A 539 -11.19 8.91 -24.38
N LYS A 540 -10.41 9.12 -25.45
CA LYS A 540 -10.68 10.17 -26.44
C LYS A 540 -11.91 9.80 -27.28
N GLY A 541 -12.87 10.71 -27.40
CA GLY A 541 -14.11 10.55 -28.18
C GLY A 541 -13.95 10.76 -29.68
#